data_AF-A0A0B6ZA97-F1
#
_entry.id   AF-A0A0B6ZA97-F1
#
_cell.length_a   1.000
_cell.length_b   1.000
_cell.length_c   1.000
_cell.angle_alpha   90.00
_cell.angle_beta   90.00
_cell.angle_gamma   90.00
#
_symmetry.space_group_name_H-M   'P 1'
#
loop_
_entity.id
_entity.type
_entity.pdbx_description
1 polymer ?
#
loop_
_entity_poly.entity_id
_entity_poly.type
_entity_poly.pdbx_seq_one_letter_code
_entity_poly.pdbx_strand_id
1 'polypeptide(L)'
;EDPIKTGEEDMCLLAVLNTLLKTVRELSVVRRSDLTNELDEIWGHVYTHLTYPHAQVRLLSSQLLGLLFSAWEPAEIADQQSLGHEEDCDPEENKKPSYMLQNTAQLVQNYTKALCHQLQTPNLDDILGTQVVKNLLYLARLAEALGRLDLLVWIAKKVMK
;
A
#
# COMPACT_ATOMS: atom_id res chain seq x y z
N GLU A 1 23.35 -1.30 16.35
CA GLU A 1 23.51 0.10 15.93
C GLU A 1 23.62 0.98 17.16
N ASP A 2 24.20 2.16 17.01
CA ASP A 2 24.25 3.15 18.09
C ASP A 2 22.83 3.67 18.36
N PRO A 3 22.26 3.42 19.55
CA PRO A 3 20.86 3.73 19.85
C PRO A 3 20.53 5.23 19.72
N ILE A 4 21.53 6.11 19.88
CA ILE A 4 21.34 7.56 19.73
C ILE A 4 21.17 7.91 18.24
N LYS A 5 22.00 7.32 17.38
CA LYS A 5 21.94 7.52 15.93
C LYS A 5 20.65 6.97 15.33
N THR A 6 20.21 5.79 15.79
CA THR A 6 18.92 5.21 15.40
C THR A 6 17.74 6.11 15.80
N GLY A 7 17.82 6.78 16.95
CA GLY A 7 16.80 7.75 17.37
C GLY A 7 16.70 8.99 16.48
N GLU A 8 17.82 9.56 16.04
CA GLU A 8 17.81 10.74 15.15
C GLU A 8 17.31 10.41 13.74
N GLU A 9 17.72 9.27 13.19
CA GLU A 9 17.28 8.78 11.88
C GLU A 9 15.76 8.49 11.88
N ASP A 10 15.24 7.88 12.95
CA ASP A 10 13.80 7.65 13.15
C ASP A 10 13.01 8.96 13.17
N MET A 11 13.51 9.98 13.89
CA MET A 11 12.83 11.28 13.99
C MET A 11 12.77 12.00 12.63
N CYS A 12 13.85 11.95 11.85
CA CYS A 12 13.86 12.49 10.50
C CYS A 12 12.85 11.76 9.60
N LEU A 13 12.85 10.43 9.62
CA LEU A 13 11.92 9.61 8.83
C LEU A 13 10.46 9.88 9.22
N LEU A 14 10.16 10.00 10.52
CA LEU A 14 8.83 10.36 11.01
C LEU A 14 8.38 11.75 10.52
N ALA A 15 9.29 12.73 10.48
CA ALA A 15 8.97 14.06 9.96
C ALA A 15 8.67 14.02 8.45
N VAL A 16 9.45 13.26 7.68
CA VAL A 16 9.24 13.06 6.24
C VAL A 16 7.90 12.37 5.97
N LEU A 17 7.63 11.23 6.63
CA LEU A 17 6.38 10.48 6.44
C LEU A 17 5.15 11.29 6.85
N ASN A 18 5.22 12.06 7.93
CA ASN A 18 4.12 12.95 8.33
C ASN A 18 3.86 14.05 7.31
N THR A 19 4.93 14.66 6.78
CA THR A 19 4.82 15.70 5.76
C THR A 19 4.19 15.11 4.50
N LEU A 20 4.69 13.96 4.05
CA LEU A 20 4.12 13.25 2.91
C LEU A 20 2.64 12.90 3.13
N LEU A 21 2.29 12.37 4.31
CA LEU A 21 0.90 12.02 4.65
C LEU A 21 -0.04 13.22 4.52
N LYS A 22 0.39 14.38 5.02
CA LYS A 22 -0.38 15.63 4.90
C LYS A 22 -0.47 16.08 3.45
N THR A 23 0.65 16.14 2.74
CA THR A 23 0.69 16.56 1.33
C THR A 23 -0.19 15.69 0.45
N VAL A 24 -0.10 14.37 0.57
CA VAL A 24 -0.90 13.42 -0.21
C VAL A 24 -2.39 13.60 0.06
N ARG A 25 -2.76 13.76 1.34
CA ARG A 25 -4.15 13.93 1.77
C ARG A 25 -4.78 15.22 1.24
N GLU A 26 -4.07 16.35 1.37
CA GLU A 26 -4.63 17.66 1.00
C GLU A 26 -4.58 17.92 -0.51
N LEU A 27 -3.53 17.45 -1.19
CA LEU A 27 -3.34 17.74 -2.62
C LEU A 27 -3.93 16.67 -3.55
N SER A 28 -4.47 15.57 -3.01
CA SER A 28 -5.05 14.46 -3.78
C SER A 28 -4.15 13.95 -4.93
N VAL A 29 -2.84 13.96 -4.71
CA VAL A 29 -1.84 13.68 -5.77
C VAL A 29 -1.75 12.20 -6.15
N VAL A 30 -2.40 11.31 -5.41
CA VAL A 30 -2.26 9.84 -5.54
C VAL A 30 -2.46 9.33 -6.98
N ARG A 31 -3.33 9.98 -7.75
CA ARG A 31 -3.68 9.57 -9.12
C ARG A 31 -3.13 10.49 -10.21
N ARG A 32 -2.23 11.42 -9.86
CA ARG A 32 -1.65 12.36 -10.82
C ARG A 32 -0.76 11.63 -11.82
N SER A 33 -1.19 11.60 -13.08
CA SER A 33 -0.47 10.91 -14.16
C SER A 33 0.90 11.50 -14.45
N ASP A 34 1.08 12.80 -14.22
CA ASP A 34 2.34 13.52 -14.44
C ASP A 34 3.42 13.22 -13.38
N LEU A 35 3.04 12.59 -12.26
CA LEU A 35 3.95 12.22 -11.17
C LEU A 35 4.04 10.69 -10.98
N THR A 36 3.63 9.90 -11.98
CA THR A 36 3.49 8.45 -11.83
C THR A 36 4.79 7.77 -11.40
N ASN A 37 5.93 8.17 -11.95
CA ASN A 37 7.22 7.54 -11.64
C ASN A 37 7.66 7.85 -10.20
N GLU A 38 7.56 9.10 -9.80
CA GLU A 38 7.90 9.58 -8.46
C GLU A 38 6.98 8.95 -7.42
N LEU A 39 5.68 8.88 -7.70
CA LEU A 39 4.70 8.24 -6.81
C LEU A 39 4.96 6.73 -6.69
N ASP A 40 5.26 6.03 -7.78
CA ASP A 40 5.60 4.59 -7.73
C ASP A 40 6.80 4.32 -6.81
N GLU A 41 7.86 5.13 -6.90
CA GLU A 41 9.04 5.04 -6.03
C GLU A 41 8.66 5.30 -4.57
N ILE A 42 7.90 6.37 -4.32
CA ILE A 42 7.41 6.71 -2.98
C ILE A 42 6.60 5.54 -2.40
N TRP A 43 5.69 4.92 -3.15
CA TRP A 43 4.91 3.78 -2.67
C TRP A 43 5.78 2.55 -2.41
N GLY A 44 6.80 2.33 -3.23
CA GLY A 44 7.85 1.34 -2.97
C GLY A 44 8.53 1.55 -1.61
N HIS A 45 8.91 2.78 -1.28
CA HIS A 45 9.49 3.13 0.02
C HIS A 45 8.48 3.03 1.17
N VAL A 46 7.23 3.46 0.97
CA VAL A 46 6.17 3.31 1.99
C VAL A 46 5.97 1.83 2.35
N TYR A 47 6.00 0.94 1.35
CA TYR A 47 5.91 -0.51 1.56
C TYR A 47 7.02 -1.05 2.45
N THR A 48 8.29 -0.67 2.23
CA THR A 48 9.41 -1.18 3.04
C THR A 48 9.33 -0.74 4.49
N HIS A 49 8.71 0.41 4.77
CA HIS A 49 8.52 0.93 6.11
C HIS A 49 7.34 0.30 6.88
N LEU A 50 6.52 -0.55 6.25
CA LEU A 50 5.47 -1.30 6.95
C LEU A 50 6.02 -2.29 7.98
N THR A 51 7.24 -2.79 7.78
CA THR A 51 7.91 -3.72 8.71
C THR A 51 9.04 -3.05 9.48
N TYR A 52 9.02 -1.71 9.57
CA TYR A 52 10.05 -0.95 10.27
C TYR A 52 10.06 -1.25 11.78
N PRO A 53 11.22 -1.24 12.48
CA PRO A 53 11.28 -1.58 13.91
C PRO A 53 10.42 -0.68 14.80
N HIS A 54 10.37 0.61 14.51
CA HIS A 54 9.63 1.60 15.31
C HIS A 54 8.15 1.67 14.92
N ALA A 55 7.25 1.54 15.91
CA ALA A 55 5.80 1.44 15.68
C ALA A 55 5.19 2.70 15.04
N GLN A 56 5.69 3.89 15.37
CA GLN A 56 5.17 5.15 14.79
C GLN A 56 5.47 5.25 13.29
N VAL A 57 6.62 4.75 12.84
CA VAL A 57 6.95 4.69 11.41
C VAL A 57 5.97 3.76 10.70
N ARG A 58 5.74 2.55 11.26
CA ARG A 58 4.75 1.61 10.73
C ARG A 58 3.34 2.20 10.64
N LEU A 59 2.95 3.00 11.63
CA LEU A 59 1.66 3.71 11.64
C LEU A 59 1.53 4.69 10.48
N LEU A 60 2.49 5.59 10.30
CA LEU A 60 2.44 6.57 9.22
C LEU A 60 2.47 5.90 7.84
N SER A 61 3.28 4.86 7.67
CA SER A 61 3.32 4.07 6.44
C SER A 61 1.99 3.34 6.19
N SER A 62 1.37 2.79 7.23
CA SER A 62 0.06 2.13 7.11
C SER A 62 -1.07 3.13 6.81
N GLN A 63 -0.98 4.36 7.30
CA GLN A 63 -1.92 5.45 6.97
C GLN A 63 -1.73 5.94 5.54
N LEU A 64 -0.50 6.10 5.08
CA LEU A 64 -0.16 6.43 3.68
C LEU A 64 -0.69 5.35 2.73
N LEU A 65 -0.50 4.08 3.07
CA LEU A 65 -1.08 2.96 2.32
C LEU A 65 -2.61 3.03 2.29
N GLY A 66 -3.25 3.40 3.40
CA GLY A 66 -4.69 3.63 3.45
C GLY A 66 -5.15 4.73 2.49
N LEU A 67 -4.38 5.82 2.35
CA LEU A 67 -4.67 6.87 1.36
C LEU A 67 -4.52 6.37 -0.07
N LEU A 68 -3.47 5.59 -0.35
CA LEU A 68 -3.28 4.95 -1.66
C LEU A 68 -4.49 4.08 -2.00
N PHE A 69 -4.88 3.17 -1.11
CA PHE A 69 -6.02 2.29 -1.29
C PHE A 69 -7.34 3.04 -1.44
N SER A 70 -7.55 4.10 -0.67
CA SER A 70 -8.78 4.90 -0.76
C SER A 70 -8.93 5.66 -2.08
N ALA A 71 -7.81 5.91 -2.79
CA ALA A 71 -7.86 6.57 -4.09
C ALA A 71 -8.26 5.64 -5.24
N TRP A 72 -8.15 4.31 -5.05
CA TRP A 72 -8.40 3.33 -6.09
C TRP A 72 -9.55 2.39 -5.69
N GLU A 73 -10.69 2.47 -6.38
CA GLU A 73 -11.79 1.55 -6.09
C GLU A 73 -11.43 0.13 -6.61
N PRO A 74 -11.64 -0.94 -5.82
CA PRO A 74 -11.36 -2.31 -6.25
C PRO A 74 -11.97 -2.72 -7.59
N ALA A 75 -13.21 -2.30 -7.85
CA ALA A 75 -13.91 -2.58 -9.11
C ALA A 75 -13.22 -1.91 -10.31
N GLU A 76 -12.78 -0.65 -10.15
CA GLU A 76 -12.06 0.07 -11.19
C GLU A 76 -10.74 -0.62 -11.57
N ILE A 77 -9.98 -1.10 -10.57
CA ILE A 77 -8.76 -1.86 -10.83
C ILE A 77 -9.08 -3.15 -11.62
N ALA A 78 -10.14 -3.87 -11.22
CA ALA A 78 -10.54 -5.10 -11.90
C ALA A 78 -10.95 -4.86 -13.36
N ASP A 79 -11.74 -3.81 -13.61
CA ASP A 79 -12.14 -3.41 -14.96
C ASP A 79 -10.90 -3.09 -15.82
N GLN A 80 -9.95 -2.31 -15.29
CA GLN A 80 -8.71 -1.99 -16.02
C GLN A 80 -7.83 -3.21 -16.30
N GLN A 81 -7.80 -4.20 -15.41
CA GLN A 81 -7.07 -5.47 -15.64
C GLN A 81 -7.76 -6.35 -16.70
N SER A 82 -9.08 -6.26 -16.82
CA SER A 82 -9.84 -6.98 -17.84
C SER A 82 -9.70 -6.34 -19.22
N LEU A 83 -9.73 -5.01 -19.30
CA LEU A 83 -9.59 -4.24 -20.55
C LEU A 83 -8.16 -4.31 -21.11
N GLY A 84 -7.14 -4.40 -20.26
CA GLY A 84 -5.74 -4.56 -20.68
C GLY A 84 -5.39 -5.91 -21.33
N HIS A 85 -6.35 -6.85 -21.42
CA HIS A 85 -6.21 -8.09 -22.19
C HIS A 85 -6.76 -7.97 -23.62
N GLU A 86 -7.46 -6.89 -23.97
CA GLU A 86 -7.92 -6.64 -25.34
C GLU A 86 -6.91 -5.73 -26.04
N GLU A 87 -6.24 -6.28 -27.05
CA GLU A 87 -5.21 -5.68 -27.89
C GLU A 87 -5.77 -4.53 -28.75
N ASP A 88 -6.13 -3.39 -28.17
CA ASP A 88 -6.52 -2.20 -28.96
C ASP A 88 -6.32 -0.90 -28.14
N CYS A 89 -5.08 -0.44 -28.02
CA CYS A 89 -4.78 0.95 -27.64
C CYS A 89 -3.60 1.47 -28.46
N ASP A 90 -3.81 2.63 -29.08
CA ASP A 90 -2.90 3.37 -29.96
C ASP A 90 -1.45 3.43 -29.42
N PRO A 91 -0.41 3.18 -30.25
CA PRO A 91 0.99 3.15 -29.84
C PRO A 91 1.58 4.51 -29.39
N GLU A 92 0.82 5.61 -29.43
CA GLU A 92 1.30 6.95 -29.07
C GLU A 92 1.15 7.31 -27.58
N GLU A 93 0.33 6.61 -26.79
CA GLU A 93 0.25 6.82 -25.33
C GLU A 93 0.81 5.63 -24.54
N ASN A 94 2.12 5.41 -24.65
CA ASN A 94 2.84 4.44 -23.83
C ASN A 94 3.02 4.97 -22.38
N LYS A 95 1.91 5.27 -21.70
CA LYS A 95 1.88 5.70 -20.30
C LYS A 95 2.10 4.47 -19.42
N LYS A 96 3.16 4.50 -18.62
CA LYS A 96 3.46 3.46 -17.61
C LYS A 96 2.22 3.23 -16.74
N PRO A 97 1.78 1.97 -16.51
CA PRO A 97 0.66 1.69 -15.63
C PRO A 97 0.97 2.17 -14.21
N SER A 98 -0.02 2.72 -13.50
CA SER A 98 0.17 3.19 -12.12
C SER A 98 0.54 2.04 -11.17
N TYR A 99 1.25 2.33 -10.06
CA TYR A 99 1.64 1.39 -9.01
C TYR A 99 0.63 0.27 -8.70
N MET A 100 -0.66 0.60 -8.53
CA MET A 100 -1.71 -0.36 -8.16
C MET A 100 -2.06 -1.36 -9.28
N LEU A 101 -1.81 -0.98 -10.54
CA LEU A 101 -2.10 -1.77 -11.74
C LEU A 101 -0.91 -2.65 -12.15
N GLN A 102 0.28 -2.40 -11.61
CA GLN A 102 1.46 -3.23 -11.84
C GLN A 102 1.38 -4.50 -10.98
N ASN A 103 1.24 -5.66 -11.60
CA ASN A 103 1.29 -6.97 -10.93
C ASN A 103 0.37 -7.07 -9.68
N THR A 104 -0.89 -6.65 -9.81
CA THR A 104 -1.84 -6.48 -8.69
C THR A 104 -1.97 -7.72 -7.79
N ALA A 105 -1.91 -8.94 -8.33
CA ALA A 105 -1.93 -10.16 -7.52
C ALA A 105 -0.71 -10.28 -6.58
N GLN A 106 0.48 -9.95 -7.07
CA GLN A 106 1.71 -9.96 -6.27
C GLN A 106 1.68 -8.85 -5.22
N LEU A 107 1.16 -7.68 -5.59
CA LEU A 107 0.93 -6.56 -4.69
C LEU A 107 0.06 -7.01 -3.50
N VAL A 108 -1.10 -7.62 -3.76
CA VAL A 108 -2.01 -8.11 -2.74
C VAL A 108 -1.31 -9.09 -1.78
N GLN A 109 -0.53 -10.03 -2.30
CA GLN A 109 0.20 -10.98 -1.47
C GLN A 109 1.28 -10.32 -0.61
N ASN A 110 2.06 -9.40 -1.19
CA ASN A 110 3.15 -8.71 -0.50
C ASN A 110 2.63 -7.85 0.65
N TYR A 111 1.64 -7.01 0.38
CA TYR A 111 1.03 -6.17 1.41
C TYR A 111 0.34 -7.00 2.49
N THR A 112 -0.37 -8.08 2.13
CA THR A 112 -0.97 -8.97 3.13
C THR A 112 0.08 -9.58 4.05
N LYS A 113 1.23 -10.04 3.53
CA LYS A 113 2.33 -10.58 4.36
C LYS A 113 2.85 -9.52 5.34
N ALA A 114 3.13 -8.32 4.85
CA ALA A 114 3.65 -7.23 5.66
C ALA A 114 2.65 -6.81 6.75
N LEU A 115 1.38 -6.65 6.40
CA LEU A 115 0.31 -6.27 7.32
C LEU A 115 0.03 -7.35 8.38
N CYS A 116 -0.01 -8.63 7.99
CA CYS A 116 -0.15 -9.72 8.97
C CYS A 116 1.05 -9.78 9.92
N HIS A 117 2.27 -9.53 9.42
CA HIS A 117 3.44 -9.44 10.27
C HIS A 117 3.30 -8.32 11.31
N GLN A 118 2.77 -7.14 10.91
CA GLN A 118 2.51 -6.05 11.85
C GLN A 118 1.55 -6.44 12.97
N LEU A 119 0.46 -7.14 12.66
CA LEU A 119 -0.50 -7.62 13.67
C LEU A 119 0.13 -8.56 14.70
N GLN A 120 1.20 -9.27 14.32
CA GLN A 120 1.92 -10.20 15.17
C GLN A 120 3.05 -9.55 15.97
N THR A 121 3.34 -8.25 15.76
CA THR A 121 4.44 -7.58 16.48
C THR A 121 4.09 -7.32 17.94
N PRO A 122 5.05 -7.48 18.88
CA PRO A 122 4.85 -7.05 20.25
C PRO A 122 4.73 -5.52 20.27
N ASN A 123 3.73 -4.98 20.97
CA ASN A 123 3.37 -3.55 21.05
C ASN A 123 2.58 -3.00 19.85
N LEU A 124 1.59 -3.77 19.37
CA LEU A 124 0.55 -3.24 18.47
C LEU A 124 -0.37 -2.29 19.26
N ASP A 125 -0.30 -0.99 18.96
CA ASP A 125 -1.25 0.01 19.44
C ASP A 125 -2.59 -0.09 18.69
N ASP A 126 -3.69 0.31 19.33
CA ASP A 126 -5.05 0.22 18.80
C ASP A 126 -5.22 1.01 17.49
N ILE A 127 -4.55 2.17 17.39
CA ILE A 127 -4.58 3.01 16.19
C ILE A 127 -3.92 2.28 15.02
N LEU A 128 -2.75 1.68 15.27
CA LEU A 128 -2.03 0.89 14.26
C LEU A 128 -2.83 -0.35 13.86
N GLY A 129 -3.32 -1.12 14.83
CA GLY A 129 -4.12 -2.32 14.59
C GLY A 129 -5.36 -2.02 13.73
N THR A 130 -6.08 -0.96 14.07
CA THR A 130 -7.25 -0.50 13.29
C THR A 130 -6.87 -0.17 11.85
N GLN A 131 -5.77 0.55 11.63
CA GLN A 131 -5.33 0.91 10.28
C GLN A 131 -4.93 -0.33 9.48
N VAL A 132 -4.21 -1.27 10.10
CA VAL A 132 -3.78 -2.51 9.46
C VAL A 132 -4.98 -3.38 9.05
N VAL A 133 -5.99 -3.51 9.90
CA VAL A 133 -7.22 -4.25 9.59
C VAL A 133 -8.00 -3.60 8.44
N LYS A 134 -8.11 -2.27 8.40
CA LYS A 134 -8.73 -1.54 7.28
C LYS A 134 -8.00 -1.82 5.95
N ASN A 135 -6.67 -1.80 5.98
CA ASN A 135 -5.87 -2.09 4.80
C ASN A 135 -6.03 -3.54 4.35
N LEU A 136 -6.08 -4.52 5.27
CA LEU A 136 -6.35 -5.92 4.95
C LEU A 136 -7.76 -6.13 4.36
N LEU A 137 -8.76 -5.43 4.89
CA LEU A 137 -10.12 -5.46 4.34
C LEU A 137 -10.16 -4.96 2.89
N TYR A 138 -9.44 -3.88 2.60
CA TYR A 138 -9.32 -3.38 1.22
C TYR A 138 -8.70 -4.45 0.29
N LEU A 139 -7.60 -5.10 0.71
CA LEU A 139 -6.96 -6.16 -0.07
C LEU A 139 -7.89 -7.36 -0.31
N ALA A 140 -8.73 -7.72 0.66
CA ALA A 140 -9.73 -8.75 0.50
C ALA A 140 -10.80 -8.35 -0.55
N ARG A 141 -11.31 -7.12 -0.47
CA ARG A 141 -12.24 -6.57 -1.49
C ARG A 141 -11.62 -6.50 -2.87
N LEU A 142 -10.32 -6.18 -2.97
CA LEU A 142 -9.58 -6.19 -4.22
C LEU A 142 -9.44 -7.60 -4.80
N ALA A 143 -9.10 -8.59 -3.98
CA ALA A 143 -9.05 -9.99 -4.43
C ALA A 143 -10.43 -10.49 -4.91
N GLU A 144 -11.50 -10.11 -4.23
CA GLU A 144 -12.89 -10.41 -4.63
C GLU A 144 -13.24 -9.75 -5.97
N ALA A 145 -12.98 -8.45 -6.13
CA ALA A 145 -13.25 -7.72 -7.37
C ALA A 145 -12.49 -8.30 -8.57
N LEU A 146 -11.26 -8.79 -8.36
CA LEU A 146 -10.47 -9.47 -9.39
C LEU A 146 -10.96 -10.89 -9.71
N GLY A 147 -12.00 -11.40 -9.03
CA GLY A 147 -12.47 -12.78 -9.18
C GLY A 147 -11.47 -13.83 -8.66
N ARG A 148 -10.51 -13.43 -7.83
CA ARG A 148 -9.41 -14.28 -7.35
C ARG A 148 -9.72 -14.90 -6.00
N LEU A 149 -10.62 -15.89 -6.01
CA LEU A 149 -10.99 -16.67 -4.81
C LEU A 149 -9.78 -17.33 -4.14
N ASP A 150 -8.78 -17.73 -4.91
CA ASP A 150 -7.53 -18.29 -4.40
C ASP A 150 -6.77 -17.29 -3.51
N LEU A 151 -6.70 -16.01 -3.93
CA LEU A 151 -6.09 -14.94 -3.14
C LEU A 151 -6.92 -14.63 -1.90
N LEU A 152 -8.25 -14.57 -2.02
CA LEU A 152 -9.13 -14.30 -0.88
C LEU A 152 -9.00 -15.38 0.21
N VAL A 153 -9.04 -16.66 -0.18
CA VAL A 153 -8.83 -17.79 0.74
C VAL A 153 -7.44 -17.74 1.36
N TRP A 154 -6.43 -17.34 0.59
CA TRP A 154 -5.06 -17.20 1.08
C TRP A 154 -4.93 -16.07 2.10
N ILE A 155 -5.55 -14.90 1.87
CA ILE A 155 -5.59 -13.78 2.84
C ILE A 155 -6.24 -14.25 4.14
N ALA A 156 -7.43 -14.88 4.06
CA ALA A 156 -8.14 -15.37 5.24
C ALA A 156 -7.29 -16.36 6.06
N LYS A 157 -6.66 -17.33 5.40
CA LYS A 157 -5.73 -18.28 6.04
C LYS A 157 -4.53 -17.60 6.68
N LYS A 158 -4.05 -16.49 6.12
CA LYS A 158 -2.89 -15.77 6.63
C LYS A 158 -3.22 -14.93 7.85
N VAL A 159 -4.41 -14.32 7.89
CA VAL A 159 -4.90 -13.52 9.02
C VAL A 159 -5.25 -14.38 10.23
N MET A 160 -5.73 -15.61 10.02
CA MET A 160 -6.07 -16.55 11.11
C MET A 160 -4.86 -17.23 11.77
N LYS A 161 -3.64 -17.02 11.26
CA LYS A 161 -2.40 -17.61 11.78
C LYS A 161 -1.65 -16.63 12.66
#